data_AF-A0A9R1PK19-F1
#
_entry.id   AF-A0A9R1PK19-F1
#
_cell.length_a   1.000
_cell.length_b   1.000
_cell.length_c   1.000
_cell.angle_alpha   90.00
_cell.angle_beta   90.00
_cell.angle_gamma   90.00
#
_symmetry.space_group_name_H-M   'P 1'
#
loop_
_entity.id
_entity.type
_entity.pdbx_description
1 polymer ?
#
loop_
_entity_poly.entity_id
_entity_poly.type
_entity_poly.pdbx_seq_one_letter_code
_entity_poly.pdbx_strand_id
1 'polypeptide(L)'
;MRSKNVEALRTLLALADTDMDALQDAWNAVLECVSRLEYITSVPSMAATVMQGSNQISRDSVVQSLKELSGKPAEQVFVNSVKLPSDSIVEFFDGLCTISAEELKQTPPRVFSLQKLVEISYYNMARIRLVWARIWSVLAQHFIAAGSHHDEKVAMYAIDSLRQLGMKYLERAELNKFTFQNDILKPFVILMRNSRSEKIRGLIVDCIVQLIKSKVGSIKSGWRCVFMIFTAAADDENEYIVESAFENVEQVGVYSWWFC
;
A
#
# COMPACT_ATOMS: atom_id res chain seq x y z
N MET A 1 4.48 -11.82 27.78
CA MET A 1 3.03 -12.01 27.48
C MET A 1 2.45 -13.03 28.44
N ARG A 2 1.20 -12.85 28.88
CA ARG A 2 0.48 -13.76 29.77
C ARG A 2 -0.88 -14.11 29.18
N SER A 3 -1.54 -15.16 29.68
CA SER A 3 -2.89 -15.59 29.22
C SER A 3 -3.91 -14.44 29.16
N LYS A 4 -3.92 -13.55 30.17
CA LYS A 4 -4.78 -12.35 30.17
C LYS A 4 -4.58 -11.42 28.96
N ASN A 5 -3.36 -11.36 28.41
CA ASN A 5 -3.08 -10.53 27.23
C ASN A 5 -3.66 -11.15 25.96
N VAL A 6 -3.69 -12.50 25.88
CA VAL A 6 -4.34 -13.22 24.77
C VAL A 6 -5.84 -12.99 24.82
N GLU A 7 -6.44 -13.04 26.02
CA GLU A 7 -7.87 -12.78 26.18
C GLU A 7 -8.23 -11.34 25.80
N ALA A 8 -7.43 -10.36 26.24
CA ALA A 8 -7.62 -8.97 25.83
C ALA A 8 -7.54 -8.78 24.31
N LEU A 9 -6.57 -9.41 23.63
CA LEU A 9 -6.47 -9.39 22.17
C LEU A 9 -7.71 -10.05 21.52
N ARG A 10 -8.17 -11.18 22.04
CA ARG A 10 -9.36 -11.87 21.54
C ARG A 10 -10.59 -10.98 21.65
N THR A 11 -10.81 -10.34 22.80
CA THR A 11 -11.92 -9.39 22.98
C THR A 11 -11.81 -8.21 22.03
N LEU A 12 -10.61 -7.64 21.88
CA LEU A 12 -10.37 -6.50 20.98
C LEU A 12 -10.70 -6.85 19.52
N LEU A 13 -10.24 -8.01 19.03
CA LEU A 13 -10.50 -8.48 17.67
C LEU A 13 -11.98 -8.85 17.48
N ALA A 14 -12.65 -9.37 18.51
CA ALA A 14 -14.09 -9.63 18.46
C ALA A 14 -14.89 -8.32 18.34
N LEU A 15 -14.51 -7.26 19.08
CA LEU A 15 -15.12 -5.94 18.95
C LEU A 15 -14.93 -5.36 17.54
N ALA A 16 -13.72 -5.50 16.98
CA ALA A 16 -13.46 -5.09 15.59
C ALA A 16 -14.29 -5.86 14.54
N ASP A 17 -14.89 -6.99 14.92
CA ASP A 17 -15.80 -7.74 14.06
C ASP A 17 -17.28 -7.41 14.28
N THR A 18 -17.71 -7.27 15.54
CA THR A 18 -19.13 -7.14 15.89
C THR A 18 -19.60 -5.71 16.13
N ASP A 19 -18.73 -4.83 16.64
CA ASP A 19 -19.08 -3.45 17.03
C ASP A 19 -17.90 -2.50 16.77
N MET A 20 -17.73 -2.18 15.49
CA MET A 20 -16.66 -1.31 15.00
C MET A 20 -16.80 0.14 15.49
N ASP A 21 -18.03 0.57 15.75
CA ASP A 21 -18.30 1.92 16.24
C ASP A 21 -17.84 2.07 17.70
N ALA A 22 -17.84 1.00 18.51
CA ALA A 22 -17.30 1.06 19.87
C ALA A 22 -15.79 1.37 19.93
N LEU A 23 -15.05 1.16 18.84
CA LEU A 23 -13.60 1.38 18.81
C LEU A 23 -13.21 2.85 18.69
N GLN A 24 -14.03 3.69 18.05
CA GLN A 24 -13.78 5.14 17.90
C GLN A 24 -12.32 5.45 17.52
N ASP A 25 -11.60 6.22 18.34
CA ASP A 25 -10.20 6.63 18.18
C ASP A 25 -9.17 5.54 18.51
N ALA A 26 -9.61 4.36 18.98
CA ALA A 26 -8.77 3.24 19.34
C ALA A 26 -8.29 2.40 18.14
N TRP A 27 -8.69 2.72 16.91
CA TRP A 27 -8.26 1.98 15.71
C TRP A 27 -6.74 1.87 15.59
N ASN A 28 -6.00 2.93 15.94
CA ASN A 28 -4.54 2.91 15.95
C ASN A 28 -3.99 1.82 16.87
N ALA A 29 -4.55 1.68 18.08
CA ALA A 29 -4.14 0.66 19.03
C ALA A 29 -4.51 -0.75 18.55
N VAL A 30 -5.67 -0.92 17.90
CA VAL A 30 -6.09 -2.20 17.30
C VAL A 30 -5.11 -2.61 16.19
N LEU A 31 -4.82 -1.71 15.26
CA LEU A 31 -3.91 -1.98 14.14
C LEU A 31 -2.49 -2.27 14.62
N GLU A 32 -2.02 -1.55 15.63
CA GLU A 32 -0.72 -1.81 16.24
C GLU A 32 -0.68 -3.17 16.94
N CYS A 33 -1.75 -3.55 17.64
CA CYS A 33 -1.88 -4.88 18.23
C CYS A 33 -1.84 -5.97 17.15
N VAL A 34 -2.51 -5.78 16.02
CA VAL A 34 -2.51 -6.73 14.90
C VAL A 34 -1.11 -6.84 14.27
N SER A 35 -0.43 -5.72 14.00
CA SER A 35 0.94 -5.72 13.47
C SER A 35 1.92 -6.43 14.42
N ARG A 36 1.83 -6.17 15.73
CA ARG A 36 2.67 -6.82 16.74
C ARG A 36 2.35 -8.31 16.88
N LEU A 37 1.07 -8.67 16.81
CA LEU A 37 0.62 -10.06 16.85
C LEU A 37 1.19 -10.85 15.67
N GLU A 38 1.10 -10.29 14.45
CA GLU A 38 1.73 -10.87 13.27
C GLU A 38 3.22 -11.08 13.51
N TYR A 39 3.94 -10.06 13.98
CA TYR A 39 5.39 -10.15 14.20
C TYR A 39 5.81 -11.26 15.15
N ILE A 40 5.11 -11.36 16.27
CA ILE A 40 5.38 -12.37 17.30
C ILE A 40 5.17 -13.77 16.73
N THR A 41 4.16 -13.94 15.87
CA THR A 41 3.82 -15.24 15.30
C THR A 41 4.66 -15.63 14.09
N SER A 42 5.16 -14.66 13.32
CA SER A 42 5.99 -14.89 12.14
C SER A 42 7.48 -15.01 12.45
N VAL A 43 7.95 -14.44 13.57
CA VAL A 43 9.37 -14.47 13.97
C VAL A 43 9.56 -15.26 15.29
N PRO A 44 10.05 -16.51 15.23
CA PRO A 44 10.20 -17.36 16.42
C PRO A 44 11.06 -16.76 17.54
N SER A 45 12.09 -15.97 17.21
CA SER A 45 12.94 -15.28 18.19
C SER A 45 12.19 -14.18 18.95
N MET A 46 11.20 -13.54 18.32
CA MET A 46 10.33 -12.56 18.98
C MET A 46 9.37 -13.23 19.96
N ALA A 47 8.77 -14.36 19.57
CA ALA A 47 7.98 -15.18 20.49
C ALA A 47 8.80 -15.61 21.73
N ALA A 48 10.09 -15.91 21.57
CA ALA A 48 10.98 -16.24 22.68
C ALA A 48 11.23 -15.05 23.61
N THR A 49 11.50 -13.87 23.05
CA THR A 49 11.78 -12.65 23.80
C THR A 49 10.56 -12.22 24.63
N VAL A 50 9.37 -12.28 24.02
CA VAL A 50 8.13 -11.83 24.64
C VAL A 50 7.64 -12.78 25.75
N MET A 51 8.14 -14.01 25.78
CA MET A 51 7.74 -15.07 26.73
C MET A 51 8.83 -15.40 27.76
N GLN A 52 9.84 -14.54 27.95
CA GLN A 52 10.88 -14.72 28.97
C GLN A 52 10.26 -14.89 30.37
N GLY A 53 10.65 -15.97 31.07
CA GLY A 53 10.20 -16.29 32.43
C GLY A 53 8.97 -17.21 32.54
N SER A 54 8.40 -17.70 31.43
CA SER A 54 7.27 -18.65 31.44
C SER A 54 7.73 -20.12 31.34
N ASN A 55 7.06 -21.04 32.04
CA ASN A 55 7.30 -22.48 31.90
C ASN A 55 6.91 -22.98 30.49
N GLN A 56 7.60 -24.02 29.99
CA GLN A 56 7.52 -24.46 28.58
C GLN A 56 6.10 -24.83 28.11
N ILE A 57 5.35 -25.60 28.91
CA ILE A 57 3.96 -25.99 28.59
C ILE A 57 3.03 -24.77 28.49
N SER A 58 3.19 -23.79 29.37
CA SER A 58 2.39 -22.56 29.34
C SER A 58 2.76 -21.69 28.14
N ARG A 59 4.03 -21.67 27.75
CA ARG A 59 4.52 -20.94 26.58
C ARG A 59 3.94 -21.50 25.29
N ASP A 60 3.95 -22.82 25.10
CA ASP A 60 3.46 -23.44 23.87
C ASP A 60 1.96 -23.22 23.67
N SER A 61 1.17 -23.33 24.74
CA SER A 61 -0.27 -23.03 24.72
C SER A 61 -0.54 -21.57 24.34
N VAL A 62 0.18 -20.61 24.92
CA VAL A 62 0.00 -19.18 24.60
C VAL A 62 0.40 -18.87 23.17
N VAL A 63 1.51 -19.44 22.68
CA VAL A 63 1.95 -19.26 21.28
C VAL A 63 0.91 -19.82 20.31
N GLN A 64 0.32 -20.98 20.62
CA GLN A 64 -0.73 -21.57 19.79
C GLN A 64 -1.97 -20.65 19.71
N SER A 65 -2.44 -20.11 20.84
CA SER A 65 -3.56 -19.17 20.83
C SER A 65 -3.24 -17.87 20.08
N LEU A 66 -2.00 -17.38 20.15
CA LEU A 66 -1.59 -16.20 19.38
C LEU A 66 -1.61 -16.47 17.88
N LYS A 67 -1.17 -17.66 17.44
CA LYS A 67 -1.26 -18.07 16.02
C LYS A 67 -2.70 -18.17 15.52
N GLU A 68 -3.62 -18.62 16.38
CA GLU A 68 -5.04 -18.65 16.04
C GLU A 68 -5.61 -17.24 15.86
N LEU A 69 -5.25 -16.32 16.76
CA LEU A 69 -5.67 -14.92 16.67
C LEU A 69 -5.04 -14.19 15.47
N SER A 70 -3.78 -14.50 15.12
CA SER A 70 -3.07 -13.90 13.99
C SER A 70 -3.61 -14.37 12.63
N GLY A 71 -4.42 -15.43 12.61
CA GLY A 71 -5.11 -15.91 11.42
C GLY A 71 -6.39 -15.12 11.14
N LYS A 72 -7.51 -15.85 11.02
CA LYS A 72 -8.81 -15.28 10.63
C LYS A 72 -9.25 -14.07 11.48
N PRO A 73 -9.11 -14.04 12.82
CA PRO A 73 -9.57 -12.89 13.61
C PRO A 73 -8.84 -11.59 13.27
N ALA A 74 -7.51 -11.63 13.15
CA ALA A 74 -6.71 -10.48 12.73
C ALA A 74 -7.03 -10.07 11.29
N GLU A 75 -7.22 -11.03 10.39
CA GLU A 75 -7.59 -10.77 8.99
C GLU A 75 -8.93 -10.04 8.87
N GLN A 76 -9.90 -10.42 9.72
CA GLN A 76 -11.23 -9.86 9.69
C GLN A 76 -11.25 -8.34 9.96
N VAL A 77 -10.26 -7.81 10.70
CA VAL A 77 -10.06 -6.37 10.91
C VAL A 77 -9.90 -5.64 9.57
N PHE A 78 -9.08 -6.19 8.67
CA PHE A 78 -8.82 -5.59 7.36
C PHE A 78 -9.99 -5.79 6.39
N VAL A 79 -10.60 -6.99 6.39
CA VAL A 79 -11.80 -7.28 5.58
C VAL A 79 -12.96 -6.35 5.96
N ASN A 80 -13.14 -6.07 7.24
CA ASN A 80 -14.21 -5.20 7.73
C ASN A 80 -13.98 -3.72 7.42
N SER A 81 -12.80 -3.31 6.93
CA SER A 81 -12.55 -1.92 6.54
C SER A 81 -13.59 -1.36 5.57
N VAL A 82 -14.24 -2.18 4.73
CA VAL A 82 -15.34 -1.75 3.83
C VAL A 82 -16.60 -1.31 4.55
N LYS A 83 -16.80 -1.75 5.80
CA LYS A 83 -17.95 -1.39 6.64
C LYS A 83 -17.74 -0.07 7.36
N LEU A 84 -16.50 0.42 7.45
CA LEU A 84 -16.20 1.68 8.15
C LEU A 84 -16.90 2.88 7.51
N PRO A 85 -17.42 3.81 8.34
CA PRO A 85 -17.89 5.12 7.88
C PRO A 85 -16.82 5.94 7.17
N SER A 86 -17.24 6.98 6.45
CA SER A 86 -16.37 7.77 5.57
C SER A 86 -15.22 8.49 6.29
N ASP A 87 -15.39 8.90 7.53
CA ASP A 87 -14.31 9.55 8.30
C ASP A 87 -13.39 8.52 8.95
N SER A 88 -13.97 7.51 9.61
CA SER A 88 -13.21 6.44 10.28
C SER A 88 -12.35 5.62 9.33
N ILE A 89 -12.78 5.42 8.07
CA ILE A 89 -11.93 4.72 7.08
C ILE A 89 -10.67 5.52 6.74
N VAL A 90 -10.75 6.85 6.69
CA VAL A 90 -9.56 7.68 6.39
C VAL A 90 -8.57 7.58 7.56
N GLU A 91 -9.06 7.67 8.80
CA GLU A 91 -8.24 7.48 10.01
C GLU A 91 -7.63 6.08 10.09
N PHE A 92 -8.38 5.04 9.70
CA PHE A 92 -7.88 3.68 9.63
C PHE A 92 -6.70 3.53 8.66
N PHE A 93 -6.80 4.13 7.46
CA PHE A 93 -5.70 4.14 6.49
C PHE A 93 -4.49 4.95 6.99
N ASP A 94 -4.72 6.10 7.61
CA ASP A 94 -3.65 6.94 8.19
C ASP A 94 -2.90 6.23 9.31
N GLY A 95 -3.63 5.59 10.22
CA GLY A 95 -3.08 4.75 11.28
C GLY A 95 -2.23 3.61 10.74
N LEU A 96 -2.72 2.89 9.72
CA LEU A 96 -1.99 1.79 9.11
C LEU A 96 -0.76 2.27 8.32
N CYS A 97 -0.81 3.46 7.69
CA CYS A 97 0.36 4.09 7.09
C CYS A 97 1.42 4.43 8.14
N THR A 98 1.01 4.98 9.28
CA THR A 98 1.92 5.27 10.40
C THR A 98 2.60 4.01 10.91
N ILE A 99 1.85 2.94 11.15
CA ILE A 99 2.40 1.65 11.58
C ILE A 99 3.34 1.07 10.51
N SER A 100 2.95 1.12 9.24
CA SER A 100 3.81 0.70 8.13
C SER A 100 5.11 1.50 8.07
N ALA A 101 5.08 2.81 8.33
CA ALA A 101 6.30 3.62 8.35
C ALA A 101 7.25 3.19 9.47
N GLU A 102 6.73 2.84 10.65
CA GLU A 102 7.54 2.31 11.75
C GLU A 102 8.08 0.89 11.47
N GLU A 103 7.30 0.05 10.79
CA GLU A 103 7.74 -1.28 10.34
C GLU A 103 8.90 -1.19 9.34
N LEU A 104 8.85 -0.24 8.41
CA LEU A 104 9.88 -0.05 7.39
C LEU A 104 11.20 0.47 7.96
N LYS A 105 11.18 1.16 9.10
CA LYS A 105 12.40 1.62 9.80
C LYS A 105 13.18 0.50 10.48
N GLN A 106 12.58 -0.69 10.62
CA GLN A 106 13.22 -1.82 11.31
C GLN A 106 14.34 -2.45 10.45
N THR A 107 15.19 -3.26 11.08
CA THR A 107 16.27 -3.99 10.39
C THR A 107 16.19 -5.48 10.74
N PRO A 108 15.76 -6.35 9.80
CA PRO A 108 15.31 -6.03 8.43
C PRO A 108 13.95 -5.28 8.42
N PRO A 109 13.65 -4.49 7.36
CA PRO A 109 12.36 -3.84 7.21
C PRO A 109 11.22 -4.86 7.19
N ARG A 110 10.14 -4.56 7.91
CA ARG A 110 8.90 -5.34 7.84
C ARG A 110 7.94 -4.66 6.88
N VAL A 111 7.32 -5.45 6.00
CA VAL A 111 6.40 -4.94 4.96
C VAL A 111 4.95 -5.36 5.19
N PHE A 112 4.61 -5.90 6.36
CA PHE A 112 3.29 -6.46 6.65
C PHE A 112 2.18 -5.41 6.46
N SER A 113 2.30 -4.26 7.13
CA SER A 113 1.29 -3.21 7.04
C SER A 113 1.29 -2.54 5.66
N LEU A 114 2.44 -2.50 4.96
CA LEU A 114 2.51 -2.05 3.57
C LEU A 114 1.71 -2.98 2.64
N GLN A 115 1.86 -4.30 2.80
CA GLN A 115 1.07 -5.30 2.07
C GLN A 115 -0.42 -5.16 2.37
N LYS A 116 -0.78 -4.95 3.65
CA LYS A 116 -2.18 -4.75 4.04
C LYS A 116 -2.77 -3.47 3.47
N LEU A 117 -2.01 -2.38 3.37
CA LEU A 117 -2.47 -1.15 2.70
C LEU A 117 -2.83 -1.40 1.24
N VAL A 118 -2.04 -2.19 0.51
CA VAL A 118 -2.35 -2.57 -0.88
C VAL A 118 -3.65 -3.38 -0.93
N GLU A 119 -3.77 -4.40 -0.08
CA GLU A 119 -4.93 -5.28 -0.03
C GLU A 119 -6.22 -4.51 0.26
N ILE A 120 -6.27 -3.74 1.35
CA ILE A 120 -7.49 -3.00 1.72
C ILE A 120 -7.80 -1.85 0.76
N SER A 121 -6.80 -1.36 0.01
CA SER A 121 -7.03 -0.41 -1.08
C SER A 121 -7.93 -1.02 -2.16
N TYR A 122 -7.76 -2.29 -2.51
CA TYR A 122 -8.66 -2.98 -3.43
C TYR A 122 -10.07 -3.11 -2.89
N TYR A 123 -10.22 -3.45 -1.61
CA TYR A 123 -11.54 -3.60 -0.97
C TYR A 123 -12.33 -2.29 -0.96
N ASN A 124 -11.64 -1.16 -0.78
CA ASN A 124 -12.27 0.14 -0.59
C ASN A 124 -12.32 1.01 -1.87
N MET A 125 -11.77 0.55 -2.99
CA MET A 125 -11.69 1.33 -4.23
C MET A 125 -13.07 1.70 -4.81
N ALA A 126 -14.11 0.92 -4.51
CA ALA A 126 -15.48 1.16 -4.97
C ALA A 126 -16.23 2.27 -4.20
N ARG A 127 -15.65 2.82 -3.12
CA ARG A 127 -16.25 3.90 -2.32
C ARG A 127 -16.53 5.16 -3.15
N ILE A 128 -17.37 6.03 -2.59
CA ILE A 128 -17.67 7.36 -3.14
C ILE A 128 -16.35 8.09 -3.44
N ARG A 129 -16.24 8.68 -4.63
CA ARG A 129 -14.99 9.27 -5.15
C ARG A 129 -14.34 10.27 -4.19
N LEU A 130 -15.12 11.11 -3.50
CA LEU A 130 -14.60 12.08 -2.53
C LEU A 130 -13.93 11.41 -1.32
N VAL A 131 -14.51 10.30 -0.83
CA VAL A 131 -13.94 9.53 0.27
C VAL A 131 -12.67 8.83 -0.20
N TRP A 132 -12.72 8.20 -1.38
CA TRP A 132 -11.54 7.58 -1.98
C TRP A 132 -10.40 8.59 -2.22
N ALA A 133 -10.71 9.83 -2.63
CA ALA A 133 -9.71 10.86 -2.81
C ALA A 133 -8.97 11.20 -1.50
N ARG A 134 -9.69 11.24 -0.37
CA ARG A 134 -9.08 11.42 0.96
C ARG A 134 -8.19 10.24 1.34
N ILE A 135 -8.66 9.00 1.13
CA ILE A 135 -7.87 7.79 1.36
C ILE A 135 -6.60 7.81 0.51
N TRP A 136 -6.73 8.12 -0.79
CA TRP A 136 -5.61 8.16 -1.72
C TRP A 136 -4.59 9.24 -1.36
N SER A 137 -5.01 10.38 -0.83
CA SER A 137 -4.08 11.43 -0.39
C SER A 137 -3.08 10.89 0.64
N VAL A 138 -3.56 10.08 1.59
CA VAL A 138 -2.73 9.44 2.62
C VAL A 138 -1.85 8.35 1.99
N LEU A 139 -2.45 7.45 1.21
CA LEU A 139 -1.73 6.35 0.55
C LEU A 139 -0.62 6.85 -0.38
N ALA A 140 -0.90 7.88 -1.18
CA ALA A 140 0.06 8.44 -2.13
C ALA A 140 1.32 8.95 -1.43
N GLN A 141 1.16 9.67 -0.31
CA GLN A 141 2.29 10.13 0.49
C GLN A 141 3.10 8.95 1.03
N HIS A 142 2.42 7.93 1.55
CA HIS A 142 3.07 6.74 2.09
C HIS A 142 3.82 5.93 1.02
N PHE A 143 3.22 5.70 -0.14
CA PHE A 143 3.87 4.99 -1.24
C PHE A 143 5.05 5.77 -1.83
N ILE A 144 5.02 7.11 -1.83
CA ILE A 144 6.19 7.92 -2.22
C ILE A 144 7.33 7.72 -1.22
N ALA A 145 7.03 7.72 0.09
CA ALA A 145 8.04 7.48 1.11
C ALA A 145 8.63 6.06 1.02
N ALA A 146 7.77 5.03 0.90
CA ALA A 146 8.19 3.64 0.75
C ALA A 146 8.93 3.39 -0.59
N GLY A 147 8.49 4.03 -1.68
CA GLY A 147 9.15 3.99 -2.99
C GLY A 147 10.51 4.69 -3.03
N SER A 148 10.78 5.56 -2.05
CA SER A 148 12.07 6.24 -1.87
C SER A 148 12.95 5.56 -0.81
N HIS A 149 12.56 4.39 -0.33
CA HIS A 149 13.25 3.68 0.74
C HIS A 149 14.65 3.21 0.31
N HIS A 150 15.60 3.17 1.25
CA HIS A 150 16.99 2.80 0.99
C HIS A 150 17.17 1.31 0.66
N ASP A 151 16.33 0.45 1.25
CA ASP A 151 16.21 -0.96 0.83
C ASP A 151 15.44 -1.01 -0.50
N GLU A 152 16.15 -1.38 -1.57
CA GLU A 152 15.59 -1.48 -2.92
C GLU A 152 14.38 -2.40 -3.00
N LYS A 153 14.32 -3.50 -2.21
CA LYS A 153 13.19 -4.43 -2.28
C LYS A 153 11.90 -3.77 -1.79
N VAL A 154 12.00 -2.93 -0.76
CA VAL A 154 10.87 -2.12 -0.27
C VAL A 154 10.44 -1.13 -1.35
N ALA A 155 11.39 -0.40 -1.92
CA ALA A 155 11.10 0.59 -2.96
C ALA A 155 10.43 -0.04 -4.19
N MET A 156 10.98 -1.16 -4.68
CA MET A 156 10.42 -1.92 -5.80
C MET A 156 9.01 -2.43 -5.48
N TYR A 157 8.77 -2.97 -4.28
CA TYR A 157 7.45 -3.42 -3.86
C TYR A 157 6.42 -2.28 -3.84
N ALA A 158 6.80 -1.11 -3.31
CA ALA A 158 5.91 0.06 -3.26
C ALA A 158 5.57 0.58 -4.67
N ILE A 159 6.55 0.63 -5.58
CA ILE A 159 6.35 1.06 -6.97
C ILE A 159 5.46 0.09 -7.74
N ASP A 160 5.69 -1.22 -7.59
CA ASP A 160 4.84 -2.22 -8.23
C ASP A 160 3.41 -2.17 -7.66
N SER A 161 3.26 -1.94 -6.35
CA SER A 161 1.96 -1.76 -5.71
C SER A 161 1.21 -0.54 -6.26
N LEU A 162 1.89 0.59 -6.45
CA LEU A 162 1.33 1.77 -7.12
C LEU A 162 0.86 1.42 -8.54
N ARG A 163 1.63 0.60 -9.28
CA ARG A 163 1.28 0.19 -10.65
C ARG A 163 0.02 -0.65 -10.64
N GLN A 164 -0.07 -1.65 -9.77
CA GLN A 164 -1.22 -2.53 -9.67
C GLN A 164 -2.50 -1.77 -9.28
N LEU A 165 -2.41 -0.86 -8.29
CA LEU A 165 -3.52 -0.01 -7.88
C LEU A 165 -3.92 0.98 -8.99
N GLY A 166 -2.94 1.58 -9.67
CA GLY A 166 -3.16 2.46 -10.81
C GLY A 166 -3.86 1.75 -11.97
N MET A 167 -3.40 0.56 -12.35
CA MET A 167 -4.02 -0.26 -13.39
C MET A 167 -5.47 -0.59 -13.05
N LYS A 168 -5.73 -0.97 -11.79
CA LYS A 168 -7.09 -1.28 -11.33
C LYS A 168 -7.99 -0.06 -11.37
N TYR A 169 -7.51 1.10 -10.92
CA TYR A 169 -8.34 2.30 -10.90
C TYR A 169 -8.63 2.83 -12.30
N LEU A 170 -7.68 2.73 -13.23
CA LEU A 170 -7.88 3.13 -14.63
C LEU A 170 -8.96 2.32 -15.36
N GLU A 171 -9.41 1.18 -14.81
CA GLU A 171 -10.59 0.46 -15.32
C GLU A 171 -11.90 1.24 -15.12
N ARG A 172 -11.90 2.22 -14.22
CA ARG A 172 -13.07 3.05 -13.94
C ARG A 172 -13.10 4.22 -14.90
N ALA A 173 -14.27 4.46 -15.49
CA ALA A 173 -14.49 5.65 -16.30
C ALA A 173 -14.23 6.94 -15.49
N GLU A 174 -13.32 7.77 -16.00
CA GLU A 174 -13.09 9.11 -15.47
C GLU A 174 -14.25 10.02 -15.87
N LEU A 175 -14.86 10.68 -14.87
CA LEU A 175 -15.96 11.62 -15.07
C LEU A 175 -15.45 12.97 -15.55
N ASN A 176 -16.28 13.65 -16.34
CA ASN A 176 -16.05 15.03 -16.74
C ASN A 176 -15.88 15.91 -15.48
N LYS A 177 -14.83 16.74 -15.45
CA LYS A 177 -14.40 17.62 -14.33
C LYS A 177 -13.68 16.97 -13.14
N PHE A 178 -13.44 15.65 -13.15
CA PHE A 178 -12.62 14.98 -12.13
C PHE A 178 -11.35 14.43 -12.77
N THR A 179 -10.19 15.00 -12.45
CA THR A 179 -8.88 14.61 -13.02
C THR A 179 -8.10 13.65 -12.13
N PHE A 180 -8.79 12.63 -11.58
CA PHE A 180 -8.21 11.76 -10.56
C PHE A 180 -7.12 10.83 -11.11
N GLN A 181 -7.11 10.53 -12.41
CA GLN A 181 -6.03 9.73 -12.99
C GLN A 181 -4.67 10.43 -12.85
N ASN A 182 -4.65 11.77 -12.94
CA ASN A 182 -3.45 12.55 -12.66
C ASN A 182 -2.99 12.38 -11.20
N ASP A 183 -3.91 12.36 -10.23
CA ASP A 183 -3.56 12.20 -8.81
C ASP A 183 -3.01 10.81 -8.50
N ILE A 184 -3.50 9.77 -9.19
CA ILE A 184 -3.01 8.39 -9.03
C ILE A 184 -1.61 8.21 -9.61
N LEU A 185 -1.30 8.87 -10.73
CA LEU A 185 -0.02 8.71 -11.40
C LEU A 185 1.06 9.68 -10.89
N LYS A 186 0.67 10.72 -10.14
CA LYS A 186 1.59 11.71 -9.56
C LYS A 186 2.72 11.10 -8.69
N PRO A 187 2.49 10.05 -7.86
CA PRO A 187 3.57 9.37 -7.16
C PRO A 187 4.71 8.89 -8.06
N PHE A 188 4.41 8.33 -9.25
CA PHE A 188 5.45 7.89 -10.19
C PHE A 188 6.30 9.06 -10.71
N VAL A 189 5.68 10.21 -10.98
CA VAL A 189 6.40 11.44 -11.39
C VAL A 189 7.40 11.86 -10.32
N ILE A 190 6.98 11.84 -9.05
CA ILE A 190 7.81 12.25 -7.92
C ILE A 190 8.97 11.27 -7.73
N LEU A 191 8.69 9.97 -7.76
CA LEU A 191 9.70 8.93 -7.60
C LEU A 191 10.72 8.93 -8.75
N MET A 192 10.28 9.10 -10.00
CA MET A 192 11.17 9.15 -11.16
C MET A 192 12.20 10.28 -11.05
N ARG A 193 11.75 11.47 -10.60
CA ARG A 193 12.60 12.67 -10.50
C ARG A 193 13.55 12.64 -9.31
N ASN A 194 13.18 11.95 -8.25
CA ASN A 194 13.93 11.99 -6.98
C ASN A 194 14.82 10.75 -6.78
N SER A 195 14.57 9.66 -7.50
CA SER A 195 15.33 8.42 -7.33
C SER A 195 16.72 8.52 -7.93
N ARG A 196 17.73 8.20 -7.10
CA ARG A 196 19.13 8.09 -7.55
C ARG A 196 19.47 6.70 -8.10
N SER A 197 18.63 5.69 -7.84
CA SER A 197 18.85 4.33 -8.32
C SER A 197 18.34 4.18 -9.75
N GLU A 198 19.24 3.92 -10.69
CA GLU A 198 18.93 3.63 -12.11
C GLU A 198 17.92 2.49 -12.22
N LYS A 199 18.09 1.43 -11.42
CA LYS A 199 17.19 0.28 -11.39
C LYS A 199 15.76 0.66 -10.98
N ILE A 200 15.61 1.57 -10.01
CA ILE A 200 14.30 2.07 -9.59
C ILE A 200 13.69 2.95 -10.67
N ARG A 201 14.48 3.83 -11.32
CA ARG A 201 14.01 4.67 -12.42
C ARG A 201 13.57 3.82 -13.63
N GLY A 202 14.35 2.81 -14.00
CA GLY A 202 13.99 1.83 -15.03
C GLY A 202 12.69 1.09 -14.70
N LEU A 203 12.54 0.61 -13.46
CA LEU A 203 11.30 -0.03 -13.02
C LEU A 203 10.08 0.90 -13.15
N ILE A 204 10.22 2.19 -12.83
CA ILE A 204 9.14 3.17 -12.98
C ILE A 204 8.73 3.31 -14.45
N VAL A 205 9.71 3.43 -15.35
CA VAL A 205 9.44 3.48 -16.80
C VAL A 205 8.71 2.22 -17.27
N ASP A 206 9.19 1.03 -16.88
CA ASP A 206 8.53 -0.24 -17.21
C ASP A 206 7.09 -0.31 -16.71
N CYS A 207 6.84 0.19 -15.48
CA CYS A 207 5.49 0.26 -14.91
C CYS A 207 4.56 1.12 -15.78
N ILE A 208 5.04 2.29 -16.22
CA ILE A 208 4.26 3.21 -17.07
C ILE A 208 4.03 2.63 -18.45
N VAL A 209 5.04 2.01 -19.06
CA VAL A 209 4.91 1.31 -20.35
C VAL A 209 3.85 0.21 -20.26
N GLN A 210 3.86 -0.59 -19.21
CA GLN A 210 2.87 -1.64 -19.01
C GLN A 210 1.45 -1.06 -18.79
N LEU A 211 1.33 0.04 -18.04
CA LEU A 211 0.08 0.78 -17.84
C LEU A 211 -0.50 1.24 -19.18
N ILE A 212 0.31 1.86 -20.05
CA ILE A 212 -0.11 2.32 -21.38
C ILE A 212 -0.55 1.13 -22.22
N LYS A 213 0.29 0.10 -22.38
CA LYS A 213 -0.01 -1.09 -23.19
C LYS A 213 -1.33 -1.74 -22.77
N SER A 214 -1.63 -1.75 -21.47
CA SER A 214 -2.83 -2.39 -20.94
C SER A 214 -4.08 -1.50 -20.97
N LYS A 215 -3.93 -0.17 -20.89
CA LYS A 215 -5.02 0.77 -20.60
C LYS A 215 -5.04 2.02 -21.50
N VAL A 216 -4.34 2.06 -22.63
CA VAL A 216 -4.22 3.24 -23.51
C VAL A 216 -5.54 3.97 -23.77
N GLY A 217 -6.62 3.25 -24.12
CA GLY A 217 -7.93 3.85 -24.40
C GLY A 217 -8.71 4.32 -23.17
N SER A 218 -8.25 3.99 -21.96
CA SER A 218 -8.84 4.43 -20.69
C SER A 218 -8.10 5.62 -20.06
N ILE A 219 -6.86 5.88 -20.48
CA ILE A 219 -6.07 7.01 -19.98
C ILE A 219 -6.61 8.31 -20.62
N LYS A 220 -6.97 9.25 -19.75
CA LYS A 220 -7.49 10.58 -20.06
C LYS A 220 -6.60 11.62 -19.38
N SER A 221 -6.99 12.17 -18.23
CA SER A 221 -6.18 13.17 -17.52
C SER A 221 -4.80 12.63 -17.07
N GLY A 222 -4.67 11.31 -16.96
CA GLY A 222 -3.42 10.62 -16.62
C GLY A 222 -2.28 10.82 -17.62
N TRP A 223 -2.57 11.16 -18.88
CA TRP A 223 -1.54 11.43 -19.89
C TRP A 223 -0.57 12.52 -19.48
N ARG A 224 -1.03 13.52 -18.71
CA ARG A 224 -0.16 14.57 -18.16
C ARG A 224 0.98 13.98 -17.34
N CYS A 225 0.69 13.06 -16.41
CA CYS A 225 1.72 12.41 -15.60
C CYS A 225 2.61 11.49 -16.45
N VAL A 226 2.02 10.75 -17.40
CA VAL A 226 2.78 9.89 -18.32
C VAL A 226 3.84 10.69 -19.06
N PHE A 227 3.47 11.82 -19.68
CA PHE A 227 4.44 12.67 -20.37
C PHE A 227 5.46 13.27 -19.41
N MET A 228 5.06 13.68 -18.20
CA MET A 228 6.03 14.18 -17.19
C MET A 228 7.06 13.13 -16.78
N ILE A 229 6.70 11.84 -16.79
CA ILE A 229 7.62 10.73 -16.49
C ILE A 229 8.55 10.50 -17.68
N PHE A 230 8.03 10.41 -18.90
CA PHE A 230 8.87 10.23 -20.09
C PHE A 230 9.79 11.42 -20.35
N THR A 231 9.37 12.66 -20.06
CA THR A 231 10.26 13.83 -20.12
C THR A 231 11.41 13.71 -19.11
N ALA A 232 11.15 13.19 -17.91
CA ALA A 232 12.22 12.96 -16.93
C ALA A 232 13.13 11.80 -17.34
N ALA A 233 12.58 10.76 -17.96
CA ALA A 233 13.34 9.60 -18.47
C ALA A 233 14.19 9.93 -19.70
N ALA A 234 13.73 10.85 -20.56
CA ALA A 234 14.48 11.28 -21.74
C ALA A 234 15.73 12.13 -21.38
N ASP A 235 15.80 12.65 -20.15
CA ASP A 235 16.94 13.39 -19.60
C ASP A 235 17.79 12.51 -18.67
N ASP A 236 17.57 11.19 -18.66
CA ASP A 236 18.34 10.25 -17.85
C ASP A 236 19.73 9.97 -18.44
N GLU A 237 20.69 9.59 -17.60
CA GLU A 237 22.03 9.21 -18.03
C GLU A 237 22.06 7.76 -18.56
N ASN A 238 21.10 6.93 -18.16
CA ASN A 238 21.03 5.53 -18.56
C ASN A 238 20.34 5.39 -19.93
N GLU A 239 21.10 4.94 -20.94
CA GLU A 239 20.65 4.79 -22.33
C GLU A 239 19.36 3.96 -22.47
N TYR A 240 19.22 2.86 -21.72
CA TYR A 240 18.01 2.04 -21.76
C TYR A 240 16.75 2.80 -21.32
N ILE A 241 16.88 3.63 -20.28
CA ILE A 241 15.76 4.45 -19.77
C ILE A 241 15.36 5.50 -20.82
N VAL A 242 16.36 6.13 -21.44
CA VAL A 242 16.18 7.14 -22.49
C VAL A 242 15.50 6.52 -23.71
N GLU A 243 16.04 5.42 -24.25
CA GLU A 243 15.49 4.70 -25.40
C GLU A 243 14.05 4.25 -25.14
N SER A 244 13.79 3.63 -23.99
CA SER A 244 12.44 3.19 -23.61
C SER A 244 11.45 4.35 -23.56
N ALA A 245 11.86 5.54 -23.11
CA ALA A 245 11.02 6.73 -23.13
C ALA A 245 10.68 7.18 -24.57
N PHE A 246 11.67 7.25 -25.46
CA PHE A 246 11.46 7.66 -26.86
C PHE A 246 10.57 6.69 -27.63
N GLU A 247 10.86 5.39 -27.58
CA GLU A 247 10.09 4.36 -28.29
C GLU A 247 8.60 4.36 -27.89
N ASN A 248 8.30 4.55 -26.61
CA ASN A 248 6.92 4.50 -26.12
C ASN A 248 6.17 5.81 -26.37
N VAL A 249 6.85 6.97 -26.44
CA VAL A 249 6.21 8.23 -26.87
C VAL A 249 5.81 8.15 -28.34
N GLU A 250 6.66 7.60 -29.21
CA GLU A 250 6.33 7.42 -30.64
C GLU A 250 5.11 6.54 -30.84
N GLN A 251 5.01 5.42 -30.11
CA GLN A 251 3.86 4.52 -30.17
C GLN A 251 2.57 5.24 -29.76
N VAL A 252 2.59 6.05 -28.70
CA VAL A 252 1.42 6.85 -28.27
C VAL A 252 1.04 7.90 -29.32
N GLY A 253 2.04 8.52 -29.96
CA GLY A 253 1.84 9.42 -31.09
C GLY A 253 1.00 8.75 -32.18
N VAL A 254 1.37 7.54 -32.60
CA VAL A 254 0.62 6.74 -33.58
C VAL A 254 -0.82 6.48 -33.13
N TYR A 255 -1.07 6.13 -31.86
CA TYR A 255 -2.43 5.92 -31.36
C TYR A 255 -3.26 7.20 -31.28
N SER A 256 -2.65 8.37 -31.05
CA SER A 256 -3.37 9.65 -30.92
C SER A 256 -3.98 10.14 -32.26
N TRP A 257 -3.37 9.80 -33.40
CA TRP A 257 -3.90 10.10 -34.74
C TRP A 257 -5.14 9.28 -35.10
N TRP A 258 -5.42 8.18 -34.40
CA TRP A 258 -6.63 7.36 -34.63
C TRP A 258 -7.83 7.79 -33.78
N PHE A 259 -7.64 8.72 -32.84
CA PHE A 259 -8.70 9.23 -31.94
C PHE A 259 -9.08 10.70 -32.19
N CYS A 260 -8.52 11.33 -33.23
CA CYS A 260 -9.01 12.62 -33.76
C CYS A 260 -9.90 12.40 -34.99
#